data_AF-A0A1R1YSE1-F1
#
_entry.id   AF-A0A1R1YSE1-F1
#
_cell.length_a   1.000
_cell.length_b   1.000
_cell.length_c   1.000
_cell.angle_alpha   90.00
_cell.angle_beta   90.00
_cell.angle_gamma   90.00
#
_symmetry.space_group_name_H-M   'P 1'
#
loop_
_entity.id
_entity.type
_entity.pdbx_description
1 polymer ?
#
loop_
_entity_poly.entity_id
_entity_poly.type
_entity_poly.pdbx_seq_one_letter_code
_entity_poly.pdbx_strand_id
1 'polypeptide(L)'
;MIISFITTLIISSLSFSESQKILCDEDIDWSGVFNDSSKYGRLAQRAARSSLNSAKYRNLRNKSIKNNYNYNYNPFNEGDRQFMNQSVHEICDGGQCNIDFFLGKAYRDVRARIQSKNCSSKSESKSMMFKAVNSLVYSAKRRHINRSNRCTTYISWVFVPKSIANGKRTRTMNISAYGQML
;
A
#
# COMPACT_ATOMS: atom_id res chain seq x y z
N MET A 1 -47.78 1.43 51.04
CA MET A 1 -48.12 2.45 50.03
C MET A 1 -47.08 3.56 50.15
N ILE A 2 -46.32 3.83 49.07
CA ILE A 2 -45.53 5.05 48.76
C ILE A 2 -44.30 5.32 49.67
N ILE A 3 -43.08 4.91 49.27
CA ILE A 3 -42.03 5.58 48.44
C ILE A 3 -41.15 6.57 49.25
N SER A 4 -39.83 6.29 49.31
CA SER A 4 -38.73 7.24 48.99
C SER A 4 -37.38 6.71 49.50
N PHE A 5 -36.44 6.39 48.60
CA PHE A 5 -35.29 7.21 48.18
C PHE A 5 -34.18 7.29 49.25
N ILE A 6 -32.98 6.81 48.91
CA ILE A 6 -31.78 7.64 48.70
C ILE A 6 -30.58 6.70 48.43
N THR A 7 -30.12 6.75 47.19
CA THR A 7 -28.78 6.36 46.74
C THR A 7 -27.75 7.29 47.37
N THR A 8 -26.69 6.76 47.97
CA THR A 8 -25.45 7.54 48.16
C THR A 8 -24.23 6.76 47.67
N LEU A 9 -23.61 7.41 46.71
CA LEU A 9 -22.34 7.19 46.02
C LEU A 9 -21.16 7.20 47.02
N ILE A 10 -20.31 6.17 47.01
CA ILE A 10 -18.88 6.32 47.32
C ILE A 10 -18.09 5.47 46.32
N ILE A 11 -17.67 6.11 45.24
CA ILE A 11 -16.54 5.69 44.44
C ILE A 11 -15.35 6.48 44.98
N SER A 12 -14.41 5.79 45.62
CA SER A 12 -13.07 6.32 45.83
C SER A 12 -12.06 5.23 45.59
N SER A 13 -11.14 5.55 44.67
CA SER A 13 -9.81 4.96 44.48
C SER A 13 -9.75 3.47 44.16
N LEU A 14 -9.93 3.13 42.87
CA LEU A 14 -9.14 2.06 42.26
C LEU A 14 -8.19 2.67 41.24
N SER A 15 -6.93 2.47 41.56
CA SER A 15 -5.71 2.91 40.93
C SER A 15 -5.61 2.50 39.46
N PHE A 16 -5.41 3.50 38.62
CA PHE A 16 -4.39 3.59 37.59
C PHE A 16 -3.45 2.36 37.48
N SER A 17 -3.83 1.34 36.69
CA SER A 17 -2.92 0.36 36.02
C SER A 17 -3.69 -0.88 35.57
N GLU A 18 -4.55 -0.81 34.55
CA GLU A 18 -4.93 -2.02 33.77
C GLU A 18 -5.72 -1.77 32.47
N SER A 19 -6.07 -0.53 32.13
CA SER A 19 -6.94 -0.24 30.97
C SER A 19 -6.27 -0.26 29.58
N GLN A 20 -5.03 -0.76 29.44
CA GLN A 20 -4.32 -0.77 28.14
C GLN A 20 -4.14 -2.16 27.51
N LYS A 21 -4.82 -3.20 28.03
CA LYS A 21 -4.71 -4.56 27.48
C LYS A 21 -5.94 -5.11 26.77
N ILE A 22 -6.97 -4.30 26.55
CA ILE A 22 -8.20 -4.75 25.89
C ILE A 22 -8.53 -3.78 24.75
N LEU A 23 -7.82 -3.90 23.61
CA LEU A 23 -8.28 -3.32 22.34
C LEU A 23 -7.51 -3.90 21.14
N CYS A 24 -7.37 -5.22 21.12
CA CYS A 24 -6.98 -6.00 19.94
C CYS A 24 -7.64 -7.38 20.05
N ASP A 25 -8.94 -7.46 20.30
CA ASP A 25 -9.73 -8.64 19.97
C ASP A 25 -11.23 -8.27 20.05
N GLU A 26 -11.99 -8.91 19.16
CA GLU A 26 -13.44 -8.91 18.99
C GLU A 26 -14.08 -7.82 18.10
N ASP A 27 -14.73 -8.35 17.05
CA ASP A 27 -15.65 -7.69 16.13
C ASP A 27 -16.82 -7.03 16.89
N ILE A 28 -16.66 -5.76 17.26
CA ILE A 28 -17.78 -4.93 17.69
C ILE A 28 -18.59 -4.56 16.43
N ASP A 29 -19.79 -5.10 16.32
CA ASP A 29 -20.78 -4.65 15.35
C ASP A 29 -21.23 -3.21 15.70
N TRP A 30 -20.68 -2.25 14.95
CA TRP A 30 -20.97 -0.83 15.13
C TRP A 30 -22.30 -0.38 14.48
N SER A 31 -23.05 -1.27 13.83
CA SER A 31 -24.26 -0.90 13.09
C SER A 31 -25.38 -0.33 13.98
N GLY A 32 -25.40 -0.69 15.27
CA GLY A 32 -26.37 -0.18 16.25
C GLY A 32 -26.06 1.20 16.86
N VAL A 33 -24.81 1.69 16.79
CA VAL A 33 -24.38 2.91 17.50
C VAL A 33 -24.63 4.18 16.68
N PHE A 34 -24.83 4.06 15.37
CA PHE A 34 -24.95 5.22 14.47
C PHE A 34 -26.38 5.72 14.23
N ASN A 35 -27.41 5.03 14.74
CA ASN A 35 -28.81 5.38 14.49
C ASN A 35 -29.55 6.06 15.66
N ASP A 36 -28.87 6.34 16.78
CA ASP A 36 -29.50 7.11 17.86
C ASP A 36 -29.39 8.62 17.61
N SER A 37 -30.54 9.24 17.30
CA SER A 37 -30.69 10.69 17.07
C SER A 37 -30.86 11.50 18.37
N SER A 38 -30.80 10.81 19.53
CA SER A 38 -30.78 11.44 20.85
C SER A 38 -29.63 12.43 21.01
N LYS A 39 -29.79 13.37 21.94
CA LYS A 39 -28.73 14.33 22.31
C LYS A 39 -27.44 13.62 22.72
N TYR A 40 -27.56 12.43 23.33
CA TYR A 40 -26.43 11.60 23.76
C TYR A 40 -25.75 10.88 22.59
N GLY A 41 -26.51 10.36 21.61
CA GLY A 41 -25.96 9.79 20.38
C GLY A 41 -25.16 10.80 19.55
N ARG A 42 -25.65 12.04 19.46
CA ARG A 42 -24.92 13.15 18.80
C ARG A 42 -23.65 13.57 19.54
N LEU A 43 -23.63 13.52 20.87
CA LEU A 43 -22.44 13.79 21.68
C LEU A 43 -21.41 12.67 21.54
N ALA A 44 -21.82 11.41 21.54
CA ALA A 44 -20.97 10.25 21.31
C ALA A 44 -20.33 10.29 19.90
N GLN A 45 -21.11 10.60 18.86
CA GLN A 45 -20.58 10.77 17.50
C GLN A 45 -19.61 11.95 17.39
N ARG A 46 -19.86 13.07 18.08
CA ARG A 46 -18.93 14.20 18.12
C ARG A 46 -17.65 13.85 18.87
N ALA A 47 -17.72 13.11 19.97
CA ALA A 47 -16.55 12.64 20.72
C ALA A 47 -15.71 11.66 19.88
N ALA A 48 -16.36 10.71 19.19
CA ALA A 48 -15.69 9.77 18.29
C ALA A 48 -15.06 10.47 17.06
N ARG A 49 -15.73 11.45 16.47
CA ARG A 49 -15.16 12.26 15.37
C ARG A 49 -14.03 13.18 15.85
N SER A 50 -14.10 13.69 17.08
CA SER A 50 -13.06 14.52 17.69
C SER A 50 -11.80 13.70 17.98
N SER A 51 -11.94 12.48 18.50
CA SER A 51 -10.80 11.59 18.75
C SER A 51 -10.11 11.16 17.44
N LEU A 52 -10.89 10.81 16.40
CA LEU A 52 -10.40 10.51 15.05
C LEU A 52 -9.71 11.70 14.35
N ASN A 53 -10.15 12.93 14.62
CA ASN A 53 -9.58 14.14 14.00
C ASN A 53 -8.43 14.77 14.77
N SER A 54 -8.14 14.32 15.99
CA SER A 54 -7.01 14.86 16.72
C SER A 54 -5.72 14.57 15.93
N ALA A 55 -4.91 15.62 15.73
CA ALA A 55 -3.65 15.54 14.99
C ALA A 55 -2.72 14.43 15.53
N LYS A 56 -2.90 14.04 16.80
CA LYS A 56 -2.26 12.90 17.46
C LYS A 56 -2.57 11.56 16.78
N TYR A 57 -3.83 11.26 16.43
CA TYR A 57 -4.19 10.01 15.74
C TYR A 57 -3.83 10.03 14.25
N ARG A 58 -3.90 11.19 13.57
CA ARG A 58 -3.35 11.31 12.19
C ARG A 58 -1.85 11.07 12.17
N ASN A 59 -1.12 11.60 13.15
CA ASN A 59 0.31 11.35 13.28
C ASN A 59 0.60 9.90 13.65
N LEU A 60 -0.19 9.23 14.50
CA LEU A 60 0.00 7.80 14.79
C LEU A 60 -0.31 6.91 13.60
N ARG A 61 -1.36 7.21 12.81
CA ARG A 61 -1.66 6.47 11.56
C ARG A 61 -0.58 6.70 10.50
N ASN A 62 -0.13 7.94 10.32
CA ASN A 62 0.97 8.26 9.40
C ASN A 62 2.32 7.74 9.89
N LYS A 63 2.57 7.66 11.20
CA LYS A 63 3.78 7.10 11.81
C LYS A 63 3.77 5.58 11.80
N SER A 64 2.62 4.93 11.97
CA SER A 64 2.42 3.49 11.74
C SER A 64 2.62 3.12 10.26
N ILE A 65 2.10 3.94 9.34
CA ILE A 65 2.35 3.77 7.89
C ILE A 65 3.82 4.10 7.54
N LYS A 66 4.51 5.00 8.25
CA LYS A 66 5.90 5.38 7.95
C LYS A 66 6.99 4.53 8.62
N ASN A 67 6.74 3.87 9.75
CA ASN A 67 7.81 3.34 10.61
C ASN A 67 7.96 1.82 10.65
N ASN A 68 7.57 1.06 9.61
CA ASN A 68 7.99 -0.34 9.54
C ASN A 68 8.19 -0.90 8.13
N TYR A 69 8.59 -0.05 7.17
CA TYR A 69 9.18 -0.56 5.95
C TYR A 69 10.65 -0.79 6.21
N ASN A 70 10.99 -2.03 6.54
CA ASN A 70 12.36 -2.50 6.44
C ASN A 70 12.81 -2.24 4.99
N TYR A 71 13.58 -1.17 4.77
CA TYR A 71 13.96 -0.66 3.45
C TYR A 71 14.83 -1.65 2.65
N ASN A 72 15.20 -2.77 3.27
CA ASN A 72 16.01 -3.85 2.70
C ASN A 72 15.21 -5.08 2.25
N TYR A 73 13.87 -5.08 2.33
CA TYR A 73 13.11 -6.21 1.82
C TYR A 73 12.98 -6.14 0.30
N ASN A 74 13.61 -7.08 -0.40
CA ASN A 74 13.40 -7.32 -1.82
C ASN A 74 12.11 -8.13 -2.01
N PRO A 75 11.02 -7.57 -2.57
CA PRO A 75 9.79 -8.32 -2.77
C PRO A 75 9.81 -9.19 -4.02
N PHE A 76 10.86 -9.10 -4.84
CA PHE A 76 10.96 -9.79 -6.12
C PHE A 76 11.67 -11.14 -5.96
N ASN A 77 11.25 -12.11 -6.78
CA ASN A 77 11.90 -13.41 -6.91
C ASN A 77 12.20 -13.76 -8.37
N GLU A 78 12.87 -14.88 -8.57
CA GLU A 78 13.26 -15.34 -9.91
C GLU A 78 12.06 -15.58 -10.84
N GLY A 79 10.94 -16.08 -10.32
CA GLY A 79 9.72 -16.26 -11.10
C GLY A 79 9.13 -14.92 -11.58
N ASP A 80 9.29 -13.84 -10.81
CA ASP A 80 8.89 -12.50 -11.25
C ASP A 80 9.79 -12.00 -12.38
N ARG A 81 11.10 -12.25 -12.29
CA ARG A 81 12.07 -11.90 -13.32
C ARG A 81 11.74 -12.58 -14.65
N GLN A 82 11.49 -13.89 -14.62
CA GLN A 82 11.12 -14.67 -15.79
C GLN A 82 9.81 -14.17 -16.41
N PHE A 83 8.78 -13.96 -15.59
CA PHE A 83 7.50 -13.41 -16.05
C PHE A 83 7.65 -12.02 -16.69
N MET A 84 8.42 -11.12 -16.06
CA MET A 84 8.65 -9.78 -16.59
C MET A 84 9.44 -9.82 -17.90
N ASN A 85 10.49 -10.63 -17.99
CA ASN A 85 11.26 -10.79 -19.23
C ASN A 85 10.38 -11.38 -20.35
N GLN A 86 9.61 -12.42 -20.09
CA GLN A 86 8.67 -12.97 -21.07
C GLN A 86 7.70 -11.89 -21.56
N SER A 87 7.15 -11.10 -20.65
CA SER A 87 6.23 -10.01 -20.98
C SER A 87 6.87 -8.92 -21.85
N VAL A 88 8.12 -8.54 -21.56
CA VAL A 88 8.89 -7.61 -22.40
C VAL A 88 9.09 -8.20 -23.80
N HIS A 89 9.41 -9.49 -23.89
CA HIS A 89 9.61 -10.16 -25.17
C HIS A 89 8.34 -10.18 -26.02
N GLU A 90 7.20 -10.48 -25.42
CA GLU A 90 5.91 -10.60 -26.12
C GLU A 90 5.31 -9.25 -26.53
N ILE A 91 5.46 -8.22 -25.70
CA ILE A 91 4.68 -6.97 -25.84
C ILE A 91 5.49 -5.84 -26.49
N CYS A 92 6.78 -5.70 -26.18
CA CYS A 92 7.54 -4.54 -26.65
C CYS A 92 7.84 -4.66 -28.15
N ASP A 93 7.20 -3.82 -28.97
CA ASP A 93 7.25 -3.93 -30.44
C ASP A 93 7.78 -2.68 -31.17
N GLY A 94 8.55 -1.83 -30.50
CA GLY A 94 9.12 -0.62 -31.13
C GLY A 94 10.20 0.05 -30.29
N GLY A 95 10.53 1.29 -30.64
CA GLY A 95 11.54 2.12 -29.96
C GLY A 95 11.14 2.61 -28.55
N GLN A 96 9.96 2.25 -28.07
CA GLN A 96 9.46 2.58 -26.74
C GLN A 96 8.55 1.46 -26.22
N CYS A 97 8.51 1.29 -24.91
CA CYS A 97 7.68 0.28 -24.24
C CYS A 97 7.32 0.76 -22.83
N ASN A 98 6.11 0.51 -22.34
CA ASN A 98 5.70 0.83 -20.96
C ASN A 98 4.77 -0.25 -20.43
N ILE A 99 5.25 -0.97 -19.42
CA ILE A 99 4.54 -2.11 -18.84
C ILE A 99 4.39 -1.88 -17.34
N ASP A 100 3.14 -1.92 -16.89
CA ASP A 100 2.77 -2.08 -15.49
C ASP A 100 2.66 -3.57 -15.17
N PHE A 101 3.38 -4.02 -14.15
CA PHE A 101 3.35 -5.36 -13.60
C PHE A 101 2.65 -5.34 -12.25
N PHE A 102 1.77 -6.31 -12.03
CA PHE A 102 1.13 -6.52 -10.74
C PHE A 102 1.47 -7.93 -10.24
N LEU A 103 2.13 -8.00 -9.09
CA LEU A 103 2.66 -9.22 -8.53
C LEU A 103 1.99 -9.50 -7.19
N GLY A 104 1.27 -10.61 -7.10
CA GLY A 104 0.62 -11.05 -5.88
C GLY A 104 1.64 -11.56 -4.85
N LYS A 105 1.69 -10.98 -3.65
CA LYS A 105 2.54 -11.45 -2.53
C LYS A 105 1.72 -11.76 -1.28
N ALA A 106 2.28 -12.44 -0.28
CA ALA A 106 1.52 -12.89 0.89
C ALA A 106 0.67 -11.80 1.55
N TYR A 107 1.26 -10.63 1.87
CA TYR A 107 0.58 -9.58 2.65
C TYR A 107 0.14 -8.36 1.84
N ARG A 108 0.93 -7.97 0.83
CA ARG A 108 0.67 -6.78 -0.01
C ARG A 108 1.14 -7.05 -1.42
N ASP A 109 0.41 -6.58 -2.40
CA ASP A 109 0.84 -6.77 -3.78
C ASP A 109 1.87 -5.71 -4.17
N VAL A 110 2.63 -6.01 -5.21
CA VAL A 110 3.61 -5.09 -5.78
C VAL A 110 3.10 -4.62 -7.13
N ARG A 111 3.01 -3.31 -7.30
CA ARG A 111 2.89 -2.68 -8.62
C ARG A 111 4.26 -2.19 -9.03
N ALA A 112 4.81 -2.74 -10.11
CA ALA A 112 6.04 -2.27 -10.73
C ALA A 112 5.74 -1.70 -12.10
N ARG A 113 6.48 -0.68 -12.51
CA ARG A 113 6.43 -0.08 -13.84
C ARG A 113 7.83 -0.05 -14.41
N ILE A 114 7.97 -0.60 -15.60
CA ILE A 114 9.21 -0.55 -16.38
C ILE A 114 8.90 0.06 -17.73
N GLN A 115 9.71 1.02 -18.14
CA GLN A 115 9.50 1.76 -19.37
C GLN A 115 10.83 1.93 -20.10
N SER A 116 10.77 1.97 -21.42
CA SER A 116 11.83 2.42 -22.32
C SER A 116 11.30 3.55 -23.20
N LYS A 117 12.14 4.55 -23.45
CA LYS A 117 11.80 5.72 -24.26
C LYS A 117 12.99 6.12 -25.13
N ASN A 118 12.71 6.64 -26.32
CA ASN A 118 13.69 7.17 -27.27
C ASN A 118 14.75 6.14 -27.73
N CYS A 119 14.38 4.85 -27.77
CA CYS A 119 15.26 3.82 -28.28
C CYS A 119 15.15 3.79 -29.81
N SER A 120 16.26 3.54 -30.49
CA SER A 120 16.37 3.58 -31.96
C SER A 120 15.65 2.41 -32.63
N SER A 121 15.43 1.30 -31.93
CA SER A 121 14.82 0.10 -32.48
C SER A 121 14.10 -0.74 -31.44
N LYS A 122 13.27 -1.68 -31.90
CA LYS A 122 12.65 -2.74 -31.08
C LYS A 122 13.69 -3.55 -30.31
N SER A 123 14.80 -3.92 -30.96
CA SER A 123 15.86 -4.71 -30.35
C SER A 123 16.53 -3.96 -29.19
N GLU A 124 16.86 -2.67 -29.40
CA GLU A 124 17.43 -1.82 -28.35
C GLU A 124 16.46 -1.62 -27.18
N SER A 125 15.19 -1.35 -27.48
CA SER A 125 14.12 -1.22 -26.48
C SER A 125 13.99 -2.49 -25.61
N LYS A 126 13.91 -3.68 -26.23
CA LYS A 126 13.86 -4.96 -25.51
C LYS A 126 15.09 -5.20 -24.65
N SER A 127 16.29 -5.00 -25.22
CA SER A 127 17.56 -5.17 -24.51
C SER A 127 17.62 -4.28 -23.25
N MET A 128 17.22 -3.03 -23.38
CA MET A 128 17.20 -2.07 -22.26
C MET A 128 16.12 -2.41 -21.23
N MET A 129 14.95 -2.88 -21.66
CA MET A 129 13.91 -3.37 -20.76
C MET A 129 14.35 -4.63 -20.00
N PHE A 130 15.04 -5.58 -20.62
CA PHE A 130 15.60 -6.76 -19.92
C PHE A 130 16.63 -6.37 -18.86
N LYS A 131 17.54 -5.43 -19.19
CA LYS A 131 18.47 -4.86 -18.21
C LYS A 131 17.72 -4.19 -17.05
N ALA A 132 16.65 -3.47 -17.36
CA ALA A 132 15.80 -2.82 -16.36
C ALA A 132 15.09 -3.82 -15.44
N VAL A 133 14.57 -4.94 -15.98
CA VAL A 133 14.00 -6.05 -15.19
C VAL A 133 15.04 -6.64 -14.25
N ASN A 134 16.22 -6.98 -14.75
CA ASN A 134 17.30 -7.53 -13.91
C ASN A 134 17.71 -6.53 -12.81
N SER A 135 17.87 -5.26 -13.17
CA SER A 135 18.17 -4.20 -12.20
C SER A 135 17.08 -4.09 -11.13
N LEU A 136 15.80 -4.16 -11.49
CA LEU A 136 14.69 -4.09 -10.55
C LEU A 136 14.74 -5.28 -9.58
N VAL A 137 14.83 -6.50 -10.11
CA VAL A 137 14.75 -7.73 -9.31
C VAL A 137 15.95 -7.87 -8.39
N TYR A 138 17.18 -7.59 -8.84
CA TYR A 138 18.37 -7.81 -8.01
C TYR A 138 18.63 -6.66 -7.03
N SER A 139 18.33 -5.41 -7.41
CA SER A 139 18.59 -4.26 -6.52
C SER A 139 17.41 -3.89 -5.64
N ALA A 140 16.19 -4.28 -6.01
CA ALA A 140 14.93 -3.86 -5.41
C ALA A 140 14.76 -2.33 -5.24
N LYS A 141 15.56 -1.50 -5.93
CA LYS A 141 15.48 -0.05 -5.80
C LYS A 141 14.11 0.44 -6.25
N ARG A 142 13.43 1.21 -5.37
CA ARG A 142 12.06 1.69 -5.61
C ARG A 142 11.90 2.52 -6.86
N ARG A 143 12.90 3.34 -7.18
CA ARG A 143 12.92 4.19 -8.38
C ARG A 143 14.34 4.25 -8.90
N HIS A 144 14.50 4.08 -10.20
CA HIS A 144 15.79 4.16 -10.86
C HIS A 144 15.63 4.48 -12.35
N ILE A 145 16.63 5.15 -12.92
CA ILE A 145 16.69 5.49 -14.33
C ILE A 145 18.02 4.97 -14.87
N ASN A 146 17.96 4.21 -15.97
CA ASN A 146 19.13 3.81 -16.72
C ASN A 146 19.15 4.55 -18.06
N ARG A 147 20.32 5.02 -18.48
CA ARG A 147 20.52 5.69 -19.77
C ARG A 147 21.58 4.94 -20.55
N SER A 148 21.29 4.65 -21.81
CA SER A 148 22.25 4.10 -22.76
C SER A 148 22.08 4.84 -24.07
N ASN A 149 23.07 5.64 -24.45
CA ASN A 149 23.00 6.52 -25.62
C ASN A 149 21.74 7.40 -25.59
N ARG A 150 20.80 7.18 -26.52
CA ARG A 150 19.52 7.89 -26.63
C ARG A 150 18.35 7.18 -25.95
N CYS A 151 18.49 5.89 -25.65
CA CYS A 151 17.47 5.08 -25.00
C CYS A 151 17.53 5.26 -23.47
N THR A 152 16.41 5.68 -22.88
CA THR A 152 16.27 5.82 -21.43
C THR A 152 15.26 4.83 -20.91
N THR A 153 15.58 4.12 -19.83
CA THR A 153 14.62 3.29 -19.11
C THR A 153 14.29 3.86 -17.74
N TYR A 154 13.00 3.77 -17.40
CA TYR A 154 12.46 4.21 -16.12
C TYR A 154 11.93 2.99 -15.39
N ILE A 155 12.36 2.84 -14.13
CA ILE A 155 12.00 1.73 -13.27
C ILE A 155 11.39 2.32 -12.01
N SER A 156 10.21 1.87 -11.64
CA SER A 156 9.59 2.27 -10.37
C SER A 156 8.68 1.19 -9.84
N TRP A 157 8.59 1.04 -8.52
CA TRP A 157 7.63 0.12 -7.91
C TRP A 157 7.16 0.58 -6.54
N VAL A 158 5.96 0.13 -6.16
CA VAL A 158 5.33 0.42 -4.88
C VAL A 158 4.57 -0.80 -4.36
N PHE A 159 4.41 -0.89 -3.04
CA PHE A 159 3.42 -1.78 -2.45
C PHE A 159 2.03 -1.19 -2.61
N VAL A 160 1.07 -2.03 -2.97
CA VAL A 160 -0.35 -1.68 -3.07
C VAL A 160 -1.18 -2.60 -2.16
N PRO A 161 -2.40 -2.20 -1.78
CA PRO A 161 -3.31 -3.08 -1.05
C PRO A 161 -3.49 -4.43 -1.76
N LYS A 162 -3.67 -5.49 -0.97
CA LYS A 162 -3.84 -6.85 -1.47
C LYS A 162 -5.12 -6.97 -2.31
N SER A 163 -5.00 -7.41 -3.55
CA SER A 163 -6.11 -7.63 -4.49
C SER A 163 -5.90 -8.79 -5.46
N ILE A 164 -4.69 -9.34 -5.55
CA ILE A 164 -4.30 -10.43 -6.46
C ILE A 164 -3.91 -11.66 -5.64
N ALA A 165 -4.27 -12.88 -6.07
CA ALA A 165 -3.87 -14.10 -5.36
C ALA A 165 -2.34 -14.21 -5.19
N ASN A 166 -1.86 -14.83 -4.09
CA ASN A 166 -0.42 -15.00 -3.88
C ASN A 166 0.22 -15.78 -5.04
N GLY A 167 1.36 -15.29 -5.55
CA GLY A 167 2.07 -15.89 -6.69
C GLY A 167 1.44 -15.61 -8.06
N LYS A 168 0.21 -15.07 -8.13
CA LYS A 168 -0.39 -14.64 -9.41
C LYS A 168 0.30 -13.38 -9.90
N ARG A 169 0.55 -13.33 -11.21
CA ARG A 169 1.26 -12.23 -11.88
C ARG A 169 0.44 -11.77 -13.07
N THR A 170 0.25 -10.46 -13.21
CA THR A 170 -0.42 -9.87 -14.35
C THR A 170 0.36 -8.67 -14.85
N ARG A 171 0.06 -8.25 -16.09
CA ARG A 171 0.72 -7.15 -16.77
C ARG A 171 -0.30 -6.34 -17.55
N THR A 172 -0.07 -5.04 -17.68
CA THR A 172 -0.84 -4.16 -18.55
C THR A 172 0.09 -3.19 -19.26
N MET A 173 -0.23 -2.90 -20.52
CA MET A 173 0.41 -1.81 -21.26
C MET A 173 -0.14 -0.48 -20.76
N ASN A 174 0.75 0.47 -20.47
CA ASN A 174 0.33 1.80 -20.04
C ASN A 174 0.84 2.86 -21.02
N ILE A 175 0.12 3.03 -22.12
CA ILE A 175 0.52 3.92 -23.21
C ILE A 175 0.42 5.39 -22.80
N SER A 176 -0.46 5.76 -21.86
CA SER A 176 -0.67 7.15 -21.45
C SER A 176 0.33 7.66 -20.41
N ALA A 177 1.12 6.78 -19.77
CA ALA A 177 1.98 7.15 -18.64
C ALA A 177 3.49 7.12 -18.93
N TYR A 178 3.91 7.27 -20.19
CA TYR A 178 5.32 7.30 -20.55
C TYR A 178 6.10 8.41 -19.83
N GLY A 179 7.21 8.05 -19.18
CA GLY A 179 8.05 8.96 -18.40
C GLY A 179 7.54 9.26 -17.00
N GLN A 180 6.36 8.75 -16.61
CA GLN A 180 5.82 8.90 -15.26
C GLN A 180 6.17 7.66 -14.42
N MET A 181 7.02 7.84 -13.41
CA MET A 181 7.28 6.83 -12.39
C MET A 181 6.11 6.73 -11.41
N LEU A 182 5.91 5.52 -10.86
CA LEU A 182 4.96 5.26 -9.76
C LEU A 182 5.40 5.96 -8.48
#